data_AF-A0A2A5VB65-F1
#
_entry.id   AF-A0A2A5VB65-F1
#
_cell.length_a   1.000
_cell.length_b   1.000
_cell.length_c   1.000
_cell.angle_alpha   90.00
_cell.angle_beta   90.00
_cell.angle_gamma   90.00
#
_symmetry.space_group_name_H-M   'P 1'
#
loop_
_entity.id
_entity.type
_entity.pdbx_description
1 polymer ?
#
loop_
_entity_poly.entity_id
_entity_poly.type
_entity_poly.pdbx_seq_one_letter_code
_entity_poly.pdbx_strand_id
1 'polypeptide(L)'
;SHIGLCKGPCVNPEGYENLVNTVISVLDGNAGVLIEALQQEMDAASAKFDYENAAQKRDLIVAVNTTLSQQIIHSRFYQECDAVGFSSDGEVAVVLILHTQDGVIQGQVGYPVIHRGDILASVSLVLSEHYLNHRPPKTLLVPIPLTDSMNVWLSERRGKKVSIRNPQRGGLAKLRRMADSNAEIQATRQAINRSGSLGQAAADQAAKIHGLESLNHIVCFDMAQIQGKEKVGASVVFRNGRPSKKEYRTYQIKTEVNDDLRMMQEVVERWLKNQKEWPDLLLLDGGETHLKHVHAMLRSHGLGDHFSIAALAKKEETLWRPEVDSVKLDRKSRVLVYARDEAHRFVNTYHRKRRSKGGLKSPLEEVEGLGAKKIQSLLRHFGGMKGIEHATEAQIAATPGIGRALAQRIFTYLHG
;
A
#
# COMPACT_ATOMS: atom_id res chain seq x y z
N SER A 1 25.87 5.12 42.22
CA SER A 1 25.29 3.81 42.58
C SER A 1 23.77 3.86 42.44
N HIS A 2 23.26 3.54 41.25
CA HIS A 2 21.83 3.34 40.88
C HIS A 2 21.94 2.74 39.47
N ILE A 3 21.71 1.46 39.20
CA ILE A 3 20.51 0.63 39.37
C ILE A 3 21.01 -0.82 39.51
N GLY A 4 20.54 -1.57 40.51
CA GLY A 4 21.01 -2.91 40.89
C GLY A 4 20.69 -4.06 39.90
N LEU A 5 20.78 -3.82 38.60
CA LEU A 5 20.49 -4.79 37.53
C LEU A 5 21.72 -5.17 36.69
N CYS A 6 22.90 -4.70 37.06
CA CYS A 6 24.12 -5.04 36.34
C CYS A 6 24.80 -6.27 36.97
N LYS A 7 24.70 -7.43 36.31
CA LYS A 7 25.63 -8.57 36.46
C LYS A 7 26.68 -8.58 35.34
N GLY A 8 26.97 -7.42 34.74
CA GLY A 8 28.06 -7.29 33.80
C GLY A 8 29.40 -7.56 34.50
N PRO A 9 30.46 -7.90 33.75
CA PRO A 9 31.80 -8.14 34.30
C PRO A 9 32.36 -6.92 35.07
N CYS A 10 31.75 -5.75 34.89
CA CYS A 10 32.02 -4.51 35.61
C CYS A 10 31.48 -4.47 37.06
N VAL A 11 30.67 -5.45 37.52
CA VAL A 11 30.07 -5.44 38.87
C VAL A 11 30.33 -6.72 39.67
N ASN A 12 30.34 -7.91 39.04
CA ASN A 12 30.83 -9.13 39.70
C ASN A 12 31.43 -10.10 38.67
N PRO A 13 32.77 -10.20 38.56
CA PRO A 13 33.43 -11.04 37.57
C PRO A 13 33.42 -12.54 37.91
N GLU A 14 33.13 -12.92 39.16
CA GLU A 14 33.14 -14.33 39.56
C GLU A 14 31.93 -15.10 39.00
N GLY A 15 32.23 -16.13 38.19
CA GLY A 15 31.24 -17.09 37.70
C GLY A 15 30.50 -16.71 36.41
N TYR A 16 30.61 -15.47 35.91
CA TYR A 16 29.94 -15.04 34.68
C TYR A 16 30.52 -15.74 33.44
N GLU A 17 31.85 -15.83 33.32
CA GLU A 17 32.51 -16.58 32.25
C GLU A 17 32.17 -18.07 32.28
N ASN A 18 32.09 -18.67 33.47
CA ASN A 18 31.71 -20.08 33.61
C ASN A 18 30.23 -20.32 33.25
N LEU A 19 29.33 -19.38 33.57
CA LEU A 19 27.93 -19.48 33.20
C LEU A 19 27.74 -19.35 31.68
N VAL A 20 28.42 -18.38 31.06
CA VAL A 20 28.38 -18.14 29.61
C VAL A 20 29.01 -19.32 28.86
N ASN A 21 30.14 -19.85 29.32
CA ASN A 21 30.80 -21.00 28.71
C ASN A 21 29.99 -22.30 28.88
N THR A 22 29.33 -22.49 30.03
CA THR A 22 28.43 -23.64 30.25
C THR A 22 27.22 -23.55 29.33
N VAL A 23 26.63 -22.36 29.18
CA VAL A 23 25.52 -22.13 28.25
C VAL A 23 25.98 -22.37 26.81
N ILE A 24 27.12 -21.82 26.39
CA ILE A 24 27.69 -22.03 25.04
C ILE A 24 27.98 -23.53 24.77
N SER A 25 28.48 -24.29 25.75
CA SER A 25 28.74 -25.74 25.58
C SER A 25 27.47 -26.58 25.40
N VAL A 26 26.31 -26.07 25.83
CA VAL A 26 25.00 -26.71 25.62
C VAL A 26 24.36 -26.25 24.30
N LEU A 27 24.73 -25.06 23.79
CA LEU A 27 24.13 -24.43 22.60
C LEU A 27 24.55 -25.04 21.26
N ASP A 28 25.55 -25.92 21.21
CA ASP A 28 25.86 -26.71 20.00
C ASP A 28 24.89 -27.89 19.76
N GLY A 29 23.91 -28.11 20.64
CA GLY A 29 22.88 -29.15 20.46
C GLY A 29 21.51 -28.94 21.11
N ASN A 30 21.36 -28.06 22.11
CA ASN A 30 20.13 -27.96 22.92
C ASN A 30 19.55 -26.53 23.10
N ALA A 31 19.96 -25.59 22.25
CA ALA A 31 19.48 -24.20 22.29
C ALA A 31 17.95 -24.02 22.28
N GLY A 32 17.24 -24.89 21.56
CA GLY A 32 15.78 -24.85 21.51
C GLY A 32 15.13 -25.14 22.87
N VAL A 33 15.66 -26.11 23.62
CA VAL A 33 15.12 -26.53 24.92
C VAL A 33 15.24 -25.40 25.95
N LEU A 34 16.34 -24.65 25.90
CA LEU A 34 16.56 -23.50 26.78
C LEU A 34 15.58 -22.35 26.48
N ILE A 35 15.34 -22.07 25.20
CA ILE A 35 14.39 -21.03 24.78
C ILE A 35 12.96 -21.40 25.20
N GLU A 36 12.56 -22.67 25.04
CA GLU A 36 11.25 -23.15 25.47
C GLU A 36 11.06 -23.03 26.99
N ALA A 37 12.08 -23.37 27.78
CA ALA A 37 12.03 -23.20 29.23
C ALA A 37 11.91 -21.73 29.65
N LEU A 38 12.70 -20.84 29.05
CA LEU A 38 12.64 -19.39 29.32
C LEU A 38 11.30 -18.78 28.92
N GLN A 39 10.68 -19.27 27.84
CA GLN A 39 9.36 -18.85 27.38
C GLN A 39 8.28 -19.25 28.40
N GLN A 40 8.31 -20.49 28.89
CA GLN A 40 7.38 -20.96 29.93
C GLN A 40 7.52 -20.15 31.23
N GLU A 41 8.74 -19.83 31.64
CA GLU A 41 9.00 -18.99 32.81
C GLU A 41 8.48 -17.55 32.62
N MET A 42 8.67 -16.98 31.44
CA MET A 42 8.14 -15.66 31.10
C MET A 42 6.60 -15.63 31.13
N ASP A 43 5.95 -16.63 30.55
CA ASP A 43 4.49 -16.73 30.51
C ASP A 43 3.90 -16.93 31.92
N ALA A 44 4.56 -17.72 32.76
CA ALA A 44 4.18 -17.91 34.15
C ALA A 44 4.35 -16.63 35.00
N ALA A 45 5.39 -15.83 34.76
CA ALA A 45 5.58 -14.53 35.41
C ALA A 45 4.53 -13.50 34.96
N SER A 46 4.21 -13.46 33.67
CA SER A 46 3.15 -12.62 33.11
C SER A 46 1.77 -12.96 33.67
N ALA A 47 1.45 -14.25 33.81
CA ALA A 47 0.21 -14.72 34.42
C ALA A 47 0.07 -14.33 35.91
N LYS A 48 1.19 -14.07 36.59
CA LYS A 48 1.25 -13.59 37.98
C LYS A 48 1.35 -12.06 38.10
N PHE A 49 1.23 -11.33 36.99
CA PHE A 49 1.41 -9.88 36.93
C PHE A 49 2.82 -9.39 37.34
N ASP A 50 3.83 -10.26 37.29
CA ASP A 50 5.24 -9.94 37.57
C ASP A 50 5.96 -9.54 36.27
N TYR A 51 5.66 -8.33 35.81
CA TYR A 51 6.11 -7.84 34.50
C TYR A 51 7.62 -7.55 34.44
N GLU A 52 8.27 -7.23 35.56
CA GLU A 52 9.72 -7.00 35.58
C GLU A 52 10.48 -8.29 35.31
N ASN A 53 10.07 -9.39 35.94
CA ASN A 53 10.68 -10.69 35.75
C ASN A 53 10.38 -11.23 34.34
N ALA A 54 9.14 -11.08 33.86
CA ALA A 54 8.78 -11.41 32.48
C ALA A 54 9.65 -10.65 31.46
N ALA A 55 9.89 -9.35 31.69
CA ALA A 55 10.77 -8.54 30.84
C ALA A 55 12.22 -9.05 30.87
N GLN A 56 12.76 -9.43 32.03
CA GLN A 56 14.11 -10.00 32.13
C GLN A 56 14.23 -11.32 31.33
N LYS A 57 13.26 -12.22 31.44
CA LYS A 57 13.26 -13.49 30.69
C LYS A 57 13.15 -13.27 29.19
N ARG A 58 12.31 -12.32 28.77
CA ARG A 58 12.23 -11.87 27.37
C ARG A 58 13.58 -11.37 26.86
N ASP A 59 14.26 -10.53 27.63
CA ASP A 59 15.53 -9.94 27.23
C ASP A 59 16.65 -11.01 27.18
N LEU A 60 16.61 -12.00 28.07
CA LEU A 60 17.45 -13.21 28.01
C LEU A 60 17.18 -14.05 26.75
N ILE A 61 15.91 -14.29 26.38
CA ILE A 61 15.54 -14.98 25.13
C ILE A 61 16.08 -14.21 23.92
N VAL A 62 15.97 -12.88 23.92
CA VAL A 62 16.51 -12.03 22.86
C VAL A 62 18.04 -12.11 22.81
N ALA A 63 18.73 -12.06 23.96
CA ALA A 63 20.18 -12.16 24.04
C ALA A 63 20.69 -13.53 23.57
N VAL A 64 20.03 -14.62 23.97
CA VAL A 64 20.35 -15.99 23.53
C VAL A 64 20.13 -16.13 22.03
N ASN A 65 18.99 -15.66 21.50
CA ASN A 65 18.73 -15.67 20.05
C ASN A 65 19.73 -14.79 19.27
N THR A 66 20.14 -13.65 19.82
CA THR A 66 21.13 -12.77 19.21
C THR A 66 22.50 -13.43 19.19
N THR A 67 22.89 -14.09 20.28
CA THR A 67 24.17 -14.82 20.37
C THR A 67 24.17 -16.06 19.47
N LEU A 68 23.06 -16.80 19.41
CA LEU A 68 22.86 -17.90 18.44
C LEU A 68 22.86 -17.41 17.00
N SER A 69 22.36 -16.19 16.74
CA SER A 69 22.46 -15.58 15.41
C SER A 69 23.89 -15.17 15.05
N GLN A 70 24.74 -14.93 16.06
CA GLN A 70 26.18 -14.68 15.91
C GLN A 70 26.99 -15.99 15.79
N GLN A 71 26.51 -17.11 16.33
CA GLN A 71 26.98 -18.45 15.99
C GLN A 71 26.44 -18.85 14.60
N ILE A 72 27.21 -18.42 13.61
CA ILE A 72 27.12 -18.66 12.18
C ILE A 72 26.42 -19.99 11.84
N ILE A 73 25.21 -19.90 11.27
CA ILE A 73 24.73 -20.97 10.38
C ILE A 73 25.62 -20.89 9.13
N HIS A 74 26.72 -21.63 9.10
CA HIS A 74 27.52 -21.81 7.89
C HIS A 74 26.68 -22.63 6.90
N SER A 75 25.81 -21.95 6.17
CA SER A 75 24.98 -22.57 5.16
C SER A 75 25.71 -22.51 3.82
N ARG A 76 26.07 -23.66 3.26
CA ARG A 76 26.55 -23.78 1.87
C ARG A 76 25.52 -23.29 0.84
N PHE A 77 24.29 -22.99 1.25
CA PHE A 77 23.16 -22.69 0.37
C PHE A 77 22.96 -21.20 0.05
N TYR A 78 23.59 -20.25 0.78
CA TYR A 78 23.28 -18.79 0.70
C TYR A 78 24.51 -17.89 0.49
N GLN A 79 25.42 -18.24 -0.43
CA GLN A 79 26.70 -17.52 -0.59
C GLN A 79 26.58 -16.04 -1.03
N GLU A 80 25.50 -15.67 -1.74
CA GLU A 80 25.22 -14.28 -2.14
C GLU A 80 23.71 -14.15 -2.42
N CYS A 81 22.91 -14.05 -1.36
CA CYS A 81 21.46 -13.92 -1.51
C CYS A 81 20.83 -12.94 -0.53
N ASP A 82 19.76 -12.29 -0.98
CA ASP A 82 18.91 -11.56 -0.05
C ASP A 82 17.59 -12.29 0.11
N ALA A 83 17.05 -12.26 1.33
CA ALA A 83 15.74 -12.83 1.63
C ALA A 83 14.75 -11.74 2.02
N VAL A 84 13.64 -11.70 1.29
CA VAL A 84 12.56 -10.75 1.49
C VAL A 84 11.50 -11.42 2.35
N GLY A 85 11.21 -10.81 3.49
CA GLY A 85 10.11 -11.13 4.38
C GLY A 85 8.97 -10.14 4.24
N PHE A 86 7.75 -10.59 4.54
CA PHE A 86 6.56 -9.74 4.55
C PHE A 86 5.67 -10.09 5.72
N SER A 87 5.22 -9.09 6.47
CA SER A 87 4.15 -9.23 7.46
C SER A 87 3.25 -8.00 7.45
N SER A 88 1.96 -8.18 7.70
CA SER A 88 0.95 -7.12 7.67
C SER A 88 -0.02 -7.22 8.83
N ASP A 89 -0.37 -6.07 9.40
CA ASP A 89 -1.47 -5.88 10.33
C ASP A 89 -2.39 -4.76 9.81
N GLY A 90 -3.58 -5.14 9.34
CA GLY A 90 -4.53 -4.22 8.70
C GLY A 90 -3.95 -3.53 7.46
N GLU A 91 -3.97 -2.19 7.46
CA GLU A 91 -3.47 -1.36 6.34
C GLU A 91 -1.95 -1.08 6.43
N VAL A 92 -1.26 -1.67 7.41
CA VAL A 92 0.18 -1.49 7.61
C VAL A 92 0.89 -2.82 7.36
N ALA A 93 1.98 -2.79 6.59
CA ALA A 93 2.87 -3.92 6.47
C ALA A 93 4.32 -3.51 6.67
N VAL A 94 5.15 -4.50 6.97
CA VAL A 94 6.61 -4.38 6.94
C VAL A 94 7.12 -5.35 5.89
N VAL A 95 7.85 -4.82 4.91
CA VAL A 95 8.69 -5.62 4.02
C VAL A 95 10.10 -5.57 4.60
N LEU A 96 10.70 -6.72 4.86
CA LEU A 96 12.04 -6.81 5.44
C LEU A 96 13.00 -7.48 4.45
N ILE A 97 14.21 -6.94 4.32
CA ILE A 97 15.26 -7.53 3.49
C ILE A 97 16.39 -7.96 4.42
N LEU A 98 16.69 -9.26 4.44
CA LEU A 98 17.89 -9.83 5.05
C LEU A 98 18.98 -9.92 4.00
N HIS A 99 20.14 -9.34 4.28
CA HIS A 99 21.32 -9.44 3.42
C HIS A 99 22.19 -10.61 3.84
N THR A 100 22.54 -11.49 2.90
CA THR A 100 23.47 -12.60 3.19
C THR A 100 24.63 -12.66 2.19
N GLN A 101 25.82 -12.82 2.75
CA GLN A 101 27.08 -12.95 2.02
C GLN A 101 27.93 -14.03 2.68
N ASP A 102 28.50 -14.91 1.87
CA ASP A 102 29.32 -16.05 2.28
C ASP A 102 28.62 -16.97 3.29
N GLY A 103 27.29 -17.08 3.18
CA GLY A 103 26.46 -17.90 4.06
C GLY A 103 26.14 -17.26 5.42
N VAL A 104 26.58 -16.01 5.65
CA VAL A 104 26.37 -15.25 6.89
C VAL A 104 25.36 -14.13 6.65
N ILE A 105 24.48 -13.88 7.61
CA ILE A 105 23.58 -12.73 7.60
C ILE A 105 24.38 -11.49 7.98
N GLN A 106 24.52 -10.55 7.04
CA GLN A 106 25.28 -9.32 7.21
C GLN A 106 24.47 -8.23 7.90
N GLY A 107 23.15 -8.25 7.72
CA GLY A 107 22.26 -7.24 8.28
C GLY A 107 20.83 -7.37 7.78
N GLN A 108 19.98 -6.47 8.27
CA GLN A 108 18.57 -6.41 7.88
C GLN A 108 18.09 -4.98 7.73
N VAL A 109 17.16 -4.75 6.81
CA VAL A 109 16.50 -3.46 6.61
C VAL A 109 14.99 -3.69 6.52
N GLY A 110 14.23 -2.99 7.37
CA GLY A 110 12.77 -3.04 7.39
C GLY A 110 12.13 -1.80 6.79
N TYR A 111 11.11 -2.01 5.95
CA TYR A 111 10.37 -0.97 5.25
C TYR A 111 8.90 -0.99 5.70
N PRO A 112 8.47 -0.03 6.54
CA PRO A 112 7.05 0.16 6.78
C PRO A 112 6.38 0.64 5.49
N VAL A 113 5.30 -0.02 5.11
CA VAL A 113 4.52 0.32 3.93
C VAL A 113 3.03 0.31 4.24
N ILE A 114 2.29 1.12 3.49
CA ILE A 114 0.83 1.07 3.51
C ILE A 114 0.39 -0.08 2.61
N HIS A 115 -0.22 -1.09 3.21
CA HIS A 115 -0.65 -2.30 2.53
C HIS A 115 -2.15 -2.25 2.23
N ARG A 116 -2.53 -2.51 0.97
CA ARG A 116 -3.93 -2.49 0.51
C ARG A 116 -4.41 -3.85 0.01
N GLY A 117 -3.95 -4.93 0.63
CA GLY A 117 -4.32 -6.31 0.26
C GLY A 117 -3.53 -6.91 -0.91
N ASP A 118 -2.57 -6.17 -1.48
CA ASP A 118 -1.70 -6.65 -2.55
C ASP A 118 -0.24 -6.73 -2.07
N ILE A 119 0.20 -7.96 -1.79
CA ILE A 119 1.56 -8.27 -1.31
C ILE A 119 2.57 -8.02 -2.43
N LEU A 120 2.24 -8.39 -3.67
CA LEU A 120 3.13 -8.20 -4.81
C LEU A 120 3.42 -6.73 -5.04
N ALA A 121 2.40 -5.87 -4.99
CA ALA A 121 2.58 -4.42 -5.11
C ALA A 121 3.46 -3.86 -3.98
N SER A 122 3.22 -4.30 -2.74
CA SER A 122 3.95 -3.85 -1.55
C SER A 122 5.43 -4.24 -1.62
N VAL A 123 5.71 -5.50 -1.95
CA VAL A 123 7.07 -6.03 -2.13
C VAL A 123 7.75 -5.35 -3.31
N SER A 124 7.08 -5.24 -4.46
CA SER A 124 7.66 -4.63 -5.66
C SER A 124 8.07 -3.18 -5.43
N LEU A 125 7.23 -2.41 -4.74
CA LEU A 125 7.53 -1.03 -4.35
C LEU A 125 8.83 -0.96 -3.55
N VAL A 126 8.98 -1.80 -2.53
CA VAL A 126 10.16 -1.81 -1.66
C VAL A 126 11.40 -2.28 -2.40
N LEU A 127 11.28 -3.29 -3.27
CA LEU A 127 12.43 -3.77 -4.05
C LEU A 127 12.93 -2.72 -5.04
N SER A 128 12.03 -2.04 -5.76
CA SER A 128 12.40 -0.91 -6.62
C SER A 128 13.12 0.18 -5.82
N GLU A 129 12.60 0.49 -4.63
CA GLU A 129 13.13 1.55 -3.78
C GLU A 129 14.49 1.19 -3.16
N HIS A 130 14.67 -0.07 -2.73
CA HIS A 130 15.89 -0.58 -2.12
C HIS A 130 17.00 -0.69 -3.17
N TYR A 131 16.75 -1.37 -4.29
CA TYR A 131 17.77 -1.59 -5.33
C TYR A 131 17.94 -0.41 -6.29
N LEU A 132 17.25 0.70 -6.07
CA LEU A 132 17.60 1.96 -6.71
C LEU A 132 19.03 2.39 -6.33
N ASN A 133 19.42 2.21 -5.06
CA ASN A 133 20.71 2.67 -4.54
C ASN A 133 21.63 1.52 -4.08
N HIS A 134 21.16 0.26 -4.17
CA HIS A 134 21.93 -0.92 -3.79
C HIS A 134 22.04 -1.88 -4.97
N ARG A 135 23.14 -2.63 -5.03
CA ARG A 135 23.33 -3.66 -6.05
C ARG A 135 22.50 -4.90 -5.69
N PRO A 136 21.65 -5.43 -6.60
CA PRO A 136 20.93 -6.67 -6.33
C PRO A 136 21.85 -7.89 -6.11
N PRO A 137 21.45 -8.85 -5.27
CA PRO A 137 22.23 -10.06 -5.00
C PRO A 137 22.16 -11.06 -6.16
N LYS A 138 22.92 -12.16 -6.07
CA LYS A 138 22.82 -13.26 -7.05
C LYS A 138 21.50 -13.97 -7.03
N THR A 139 21.01 -14.22 -5.83
CA THR A 139 19.73 -14.88 -5.62
C THR A 139 18.87 -13.98 -4.74
N LEU A 140 17.63 -13.75 -5.15
CA LEU A 140 16.66 -12.99 -4.35
C LEU A 140 15.52 -13.94 -3.97
N LEU A 141 15.33 -14.14 -2.67
CA LEU A 141 14.25 -14.97 -2.13
C LEU A 141 13.06 -14.07 -1.84
N VAL A 142 11.91 -14.38 -2.40
CA VAL A 142 10.71 -13.54 -2.30
C VAL A 142 9.54 -14.32 -1.70
N PRO A 143 8.63 -13.65 -0.96
CA PRO A 143 7.45 -14.30 -0.38
C PRO A 143 6.41 -14.65 -1.46
N ILE A 144 6.40 -13.92 -2.57
CA ILE A 144 5.50 -14.10 -3.71
C ILE A 144 6.28 -13.94 -5.03
N PRO A 145 5.95 -14.68 -6.11
CA PRO A 145 6.60 -14.49 -7.40
C PRO A 145 6.43 -13.05 -7.92
N LEU A 146 7.49 -12.49 -8.50
CA LEU A 146 7.50 -11.14 -9.07
C LEU A 146 7.11 -11.15 -10.55
N THR A 147 6.77 -9.98 -11.09
CA THR A 147 6.49 -9.81 -12.52
C THR A 147 7.75 -9.94 -13.37
N ASP A 148 7.59 -10.33 -14.63
CA ASP A 148 8.70 -10.43 -15.58
C ASP A 148 9.46 -9.10 -15.75
N SER A 149 8.74 -7.98 -15.75
CA SER A 149 9.33 -6.65 -15.79
C SER A 149 10.28 -6.38 -14.62
N MET A 150 9.92 -6.79 -13.41
CA MET A 150 10.77 -6.65 -12.23
C MET A 150 11.99 -7.57 -12.31
N ASN A 151 11.81 -8.79 -12.82
CA ASN A 151 12.90 -9.75 -13.00
C ASN A 151 13.97 -9.22 -13.97
N VAL A 152 13.53 -8.61 -15.07
CA VAL A 152 14.40 -7.94 -16.06
C VAL A 152 15.11 -6.76 -15.40
N TRP A 153 14.35 -5.85 -14.77
CA TRP A 153 14.91 -4.64 -14.15
C TRP A 153 15.98 -4.95 -13.08
N LEU A 154 15.74 -5.94 -12.21
CA LEU A 154 16.73 -6.37 -11.20
C LEU A 154 18.01 -6.94 -11.85
N SER A 155 17.86 -7.69 -12.95
CA SER A 155 18.99 -8.27 -13.67
C SER A 155 19.83 -7.21 -14.39
N GLU A 156 19.16 -6.22 -15.00
CA GLU A 156 19.81 -5.05 -15.60
C GLU A 156 20.56 -4.24 -14.55
N ARG A 157 19.92 -3.96 -13.40
CA ARG A 157 20.53 -3.19 -12.30
C ARG A 157 21.77 -3.87 -11.72
N ARG A 158 21.81 -5.20 -11.72
CA ARG A 158 22.97 -5.98 -11.28
C ARG A 158 24.08 -6.07 -12.34
N GLY A 159 23.73 -5.90 -13.62
CA GLY A 159 24.58 -6.19 -14.79
C GLY A 159 24.75 -7.68 -15.09
N LYS A 160 24.05 -8.57 -14.37
CA LYS A 160 24.07 -10.03 -14.52
C LYS A 160 22.71 -10.59 -14.08
N LYS A 161 22.34 -11.77 -14.60
CA LYS A 161 21.08 -12.44 -14.24
C LYS A 161 20.93 -12.60 -12.72
N VAL A 162 19.79 -12.16 -12.19
CA VAL A 162 19.37 -12.39 -10.80
C VAL A 162 18.46 -13.62 -10.76
N SER A 163 18.76 -14.59 -9.90
CA SER A 163 17.89 -15.76 -9.68
C SER A 163 16.83 -15.41 -8.64
N ILE A 164 15.62 -15.14 -9.08
CA ILE A 164 14.49 -14.85 -8.17
C ILE A 164 13.79 -16.16 -7.84
N ARG A 165 13.61 -16.45 -6.56
CA ARG A 165 13.05 -17.73 -6.09
C ARG A 165 12.01 -17.49 -4.99
N ASN A 166 10.92 -18.24 -5.02
CA ASN A 166 9.97 -18.34 -3.92
C ASN A 166 10.10 -19.72 -3.25
N PRO A 167 11.08 -19.91 -2.34
CA PRO A 167 11.37 -21.22 -1.79
C PRO A 167 10.30 -21.66 -0.77
N GLN A 168 9.74 -22.85 -1.00
CA GLN A 168 8.73 -23.45 -0.11
C GLN A 168 9.33 -24.41 0.93
N ARG A 169 10.46 -25.05 0.63
CA ARG A 169 11.12 -26.05 1.49
C ARG A 169 12.64 -25.92 1.46
N GLY A 170 13.29 -26.62 2.39
CA GLY A 170 14.75 -26.68 2.51
C GLY A 170 15.35 -25.41 3.09
N GLY A 171 16.66 -25.27 2.89
CA GLY A 171 17.43 -24.17 3.47
C GLY A 171 16.94 -22.78 3.08
N LEU A 172 16.79 -22.51 1.79
CA LEU A 172 16.37 -21.18 1.29
C LEU A 172 15.02 -20.77 1.88
N ALA A 173 14.12 -21.74 2.10
CA ALA A 173 12.84 -21.49 2.76
C ALA A 173 12.99 -21.17 4.25
N LYS A 174 14.01 -21.71 4.94
CA LYS A 174 14.32 -21.34 6.33
C LYS A 174 14.79 -19.90 6.43
N LEU A 175 15.67 -19.45 5.53
CA LEU A 175 16.12 -18.06 5.48
C LEU A 175 14.97 -17.08 5.15
N ARG A 176 14.11 -17.43 4.18
CA ARG A 176 12.90 -16.65 3.87
C ARG A 176 11.95 -16.56 5.07
N ARG A 177 11.69 -17.67 5.76
CA ARG A 177 10.85 -17.70 6.97
C ARG A 177 11.43 -16.85 8.10
N MET A 178 12.76 -16.84 8.25
CA MET A 178 13.42 -15.94 9.21
C MET A 178 13.17 -14.46 8.86
N ALA A 179 13.22 -14.10 7.57
CA ALA A 179 12.87 -12.75 7.14
C ALA A 179 11.40 -12.40 7.45
N ASP A 180 10.46 -13.33 7.27
CA ASP A 180 9.05 -13.13 7.65
C ASP A 180 8.88 -12.92 9.16
N SER A 181 9.49 -13.78 10.00
CA SER A 181 9.43 -13.63 11.45
C SER A 181 10.03 -12.29 11.92
N ASN A 182 11.11 -11.84 11.29
CA ASN A 182 11.68 -10.52 11.59
C ASN A 182 10.74 -9.38 11.16
N ALA A 183 10.07 -9.52 10.00
CA ALA A 183 9.08 -8.56 9.54
C ALA A 183 7.89 -8.49 10.51
N GLU A 184 7.42 -9.62 11.02
CA GLU A 184 6.35 -9.71 12.00
C GLU A 184 6.74 -9.05 13.33
N ILE A 185 7.92 -9.34 13.87
CA ILE A 185 8.43 -8.68 15.09
C ILE A 185 8.48 -7.16 14.90
N GLN A 186 8.93 -6.69 13.74
CA GLN A 186 8.97 -5.26 13.44
C GLN A 186 7.58 -4.66 13.27
N ALA A 187 6.64 -5.35 12.62
CA ALA A 187 5.27 -4.92 12.47
C ALA A 187 4.57 -4.79 13.83
N THR A 188 4.75 -5.78 14.71
CA THR A 188 4.21 -5.79 16.07
C THR A 188 4.82 -4.70 16.95
N ARG A 189 6.14 -4.51 16.93
CA ARG A 189 6.80 -3.39 17.65
C ARG A 189 6.33 -2.03 17.14
N GLN A 190 6.15 -1.93 15.83
CA GLN A 190 5.59 -0.74 15.21
C GLN A 190 4.13 -0.52 15.61
N ALA A 191 3.32 -1.56 15.78
CA ALA A 191 1.96 -1.44 16.30
C ALA A 191 1.93 -1.02 17.78
N ILE A 192 2.84 -1.55 18.61
CA ILE A 192 2.91 -1.30 20.06
C ILE A 192 3.49 0.09 20.39
N ASN A 193 4.52 0.56 19.68
CA ASN A 193 5.15 1.87 19.92
C ASN A 193 4.33 3.06 19.37
N ARG A 194 3.07 2.84 18.96
CA ARG A 194 2.20 3.82 18.31
C ARG A 194 1.02 4.25 19.18
N SER A 195 1.29 5.13 20.14
CA SER A 195 0.26 6.04 20.66
C SER A 195 -0.15 7.10 19.62
N GLY A 196 0.55 7.19 18.48
CA GLY A 196 0.18 7.99 17.29
C GLY A 196 -0.01 7.13 16.04
N SER A 197 -1.03 7.45 15.24
CA SER A 197 -1.28 6.86 13.91
C SER A 197 -0.01 6.94 13.05
N LEU A 198 0.42 5.85 12.41
CA LEU A 198 1.52 5.84 11.43
C LEU A 198 1.35 6.91 10.33
N GLY A 199 0.09 7.14 9.95
CA GLY A 199 -0.27 8.23 9.04
C GLY A 199 0.06 9.60 9.61
N GLN A 200 -0.17 9.82 10.91
CA GLN A 200 0.15 11.08 11.59
C GLN A 200 1.66 11.34 11.54
N ALA A 201 2.47 10.34 11.90
CA ALA A 201 3.93 10.48 11.85
C ALA A 201 4.45 10.77 10.42
N ALA A 202 3.85 10.15 9.40
CA ALA A 202 4.19 10.42 8.01
C ALA A 202 3.77 11.84 7.58
N ALA A 203 2.60 12.32 8.04
CA ALA A 203 2.14 13.68 7.82
C ALA A 203 3.06 14.71 8.50
N ASP A 204 3.41 14.50 9.77
CA ASP A 204 4.31 15.37 10.53
C ASP A 204 5.70 15.45 9.88
N GLN A 205 6.20 14.32 9.40
CA GLN A 205 7.50 14.27 8.72
C GLN A 205 7.48 15.02 7.40
N ALA A 206 6.44 14.81 6.58
CA ALA A 206 6.26 15.53 5.32
C ALA A 206 6.07 17.04 5.54
N ALA A 207 5.34 17.44 6.58
CA ALA A 207 5.12 18.85 6.92
C ALA A 207 6.46 19.54 7.21
N LYS A 208 7.31 18.93 8.04
CA LYS A 208 8.66 19.43 8.35
C LYS A 208 9.54 19.57 7.12
N ILE A 209 9.57 18.56 6.25
CA ILE A 209 10.40 18.57 5.03
C ILE A 209 10.00 19.70 4.09
N HIS A 210 8.70 19.98 4.01
CA HIS A 210 8.17 21.00 3.13
C HIS A 210 7.96 22.35 3.82
N GLY A 211 8.41 22.54 5.06
CA GLY A 211 8.25 23.81 5.78
C GLY A 211 6.78 24.23 5.93
N LEU A 212 5.89 23.26 6.16
CA LEU A 212 4.47 23.48 6.47
C LEU A 212 4.27 23.35 7.98
N GLU A 213 3.32 24.09 8.53
CA GLU A 213 2.98 24.03 9.97
C GLU A 213 2.44 22.64 10.35
N SER A 214 1.52 22.10 9.54
CA SER A 214 1.04 20.72 9.67
C SER A 214 0.58 20.15 8.32
N LEU A 215 0.32 18.84 8.30
CA LEU A 215 -0.34 18.12 7.20
C LEU A 215 -1.46 17.20 7.76
N ASN A 216 -2.12 17.69 8.80
CA ASN A 216 -3.22 17.01 9.49
C ASN A 216 -4.50 17.05 8.67
N HIS A 217 -4.69 18.07 7.84
CA HIS A 217 -5.83 18.18 6.95
C HIS A 217 -5.37 18.43 5.51
N ILE A 218 -5.48 17.41 4.65
CA ILE A 218 -5.15 17.52 3.23
C ILE A 218 -6.41 17.28 2.41
N VAL A 219 -6.69 18.17 1.46
CA VAL A 219 -7.72 17.94 0.44
C VAL A 219 -7.04 17.79 -0.91
N CYS A 220 -7.20 16.62 -1.53
CA CYS A 220 -6.62 16.33 -2.83
C CYS A 220 -7.70 16.28 -3.91
N PHE A 221 -7.48 16.99 -5.02
CA PHE A 221 -8.37 17.04 -6.18
C PHE A 221 -7.79 16.24 -7.34
N ASP A 222 -8.66 15.51 -8.03
CA ASP A 222 -8.35 14.82 -9.29
C ASP A 222 -9.49 15.01 -10.29
N MET A 223 -9.10 15.03 -11.57
CA MET A 223 -10.00 15.19 -12.72
C MET A 223 -9.94 13.95 -13.59
N ALA A 224 -11.09 13.42 -14.00
CA ALA A 224 -11.10 12.42 -15.05
C ALA A 224 -12.13 12.70 -16.13
N GLN A 225 -11.69 12.39 -17.35
CA GLN A 225 -12.50 12.47 -18.55
C GLN A 225 -12.99 11.07 -18.92
N ILE A 226 -14.30 10.92 -19.07
CA ILE A 226 -14.87 9.75 -19.72
C ILE A 226 -14.75 9.98 -21.23
N GLN A 227 -14.47 8.92 -22.02
CA GLN A 227 -14.79 8.95 -23.45
C GLN A 227 -16.33 9.10 -23.60
N GLY A 228 -16.79 10.35 -23.68
CA GLY A 228 -18.20 10.76 -23.62
C GLY A 228 -18.37 12.22 -23.16
N LYS A 229 -19.63 12.71 -23.09
CA LYS A 229 -19.96 14.10 -22.74
C LYS A 229 -19.81 14.47 -21.26
N GLU A 230 -19.71 13.49 -20.36
CA GLU A 230 -19.78 13.76 -18.92
C GLU A 230 -18.39 13.78 -18.24
N LYS A 231 -18.09 14.87 -17.53
CA LYS A 231 -16.83 15.09 -16.84
C LYS A 231 -17.04 15.18 -15.34
N VAL A 232 -16.13 14.61 -14.56
CA VAL A 232 -16.26 14.51 -13.12
C VAL A 232 -14.93 14.87 -12.47
N GLY A 233 -14.97 15.85 -11.57
CA GLY A 233 -13.90 16.05 -10.60
C GLY A 233 -14.24 15.34 -9.29
N ALA A 234 -13.23 14.99 -8.50
CA ALA A 234 -13.44 14.56 -7.13
C ALA A 234 -12.44 15.19 -6.17
N SER A 235 -12.86 15.28 -4.91
CA SER A 235 -12.02 15.63 -3.79
C SER A 235 -11.98 14.47 -2.80
N VAL A 236 -10.79 14.07 -2.39
CA VAL A 236 -10.56 13.18 -1.26
C VAL A 236 -9.94 13.96 -0.12
N VAL A 237 -10.25 13.56 1.10
CA VAL A 237 -9.77 14.24 2.31
C VAL A 237 -8.92 13.27 3.11
N PHE A 238 -7.78 13.74 3.58
CA PHE A 238 -6.94 13.04 4.53
C PHE A 238 -6.95 13.80 5.86
N ARG A 239 -7.13 13.03 6.94
CA ARG A 239 -6.99 13.48 8.32
C ARG A 239 -5.86 12.72 8.96
N ASN A 240 -4.88 13.41 9.53
CA ASN A 240 -3.79 12.80 10.30
C ASN A 240 -3.08 11.69 9.49
N GLY A 241 -2.80 12.01 8.23
CA GLY A 241 -2.21 11.13 7.21
C GLY A 241 -3.02 9.89 6.83
N ARG A 242 -4.32 9.84 7.15
CA ARG A 242 -5.23 8.76 6.77
C ARG A 242 -6.41 9.26 5.95
N PRO A 243 -6.93 8.49 4.98
CA PRO A 243 -8.08 8.93 4.21
C PRO A 243 -9.38 8.96 5.02
N SER A 244 -10.07 10.10 5.00
CA SER A 244 -11.40 10.30 5.60
C SER A 244 -12.50 10.11 4.55
N LYS A 245 -12.84 8.86 4.26
CA LYS A 245 -13.79 8.47 3.18
C LYS A 245 -15.17 9.14 3.29
N LYS A 246 -15.61 9.47 4.50
CA LYS A 246 -16.90 10.18 4.75
C LYS A 246 -16.91 11.61 4.19
N GLU A 247 -15.75 12.22 4.01
CA GLU A 247 -15.57 13.59 3.51
C GLU A 247 -15.33 13.64 1.99
N TYR A 248 -15.26 12.49 1.31
CA TYR A 248 -15.05 12.46 -0.13
C TYR A 248 -16.25 13.05 -0.87
N ARG A 249 -16.00 13.78 -1.95
CA ARG A 249 -17.04 14.40 -2.78
C ARG A 249 -16.72 14.25 -4.25
N THR A 250 -17.76 14.18 -5.08
CA THR A 250 -17.64 14.21 -6.54
C THR A 250 -18.45 15.39 -7.08
N TYR A 251 -17.96 15.97 -8.17
CA TYR A 251 -18.48 17.18 -8.78
C TYR A 251 -18.72 16.89 -10.25
N GLN A 252 -19.99 16.84 -10.65
CA GLN A 252 -20.37 16.69 -12.04
C GLN A 252 -20.28 18.05 -12.72
N ILE A 253 -19.57 18.11 -13.84
CA ILE A 253 -19.38 19.31 -14.67
C ILE A 253 -20.29 19.19 -15.88
N LYS A 254 -21.16 20.19 -16.07
CA LYS A 254 -22.16 20.21 -17.16
C LYS A 254 -21.68 20.94 -18.42
N THR A 255 -20.54 21.60 -18.33
CA THR A 255 -20.02 22.53 -19.32
C THR A 255 -19.35 21.78 -20.47
N GLU A 256 -19.64 22.14 -21.74
CA GLU A 256 -19.00 21.55 -22.94
C GLU A 256 -17.54 21.97 -23.12
N VAL A 257 -17.01 22.78 -22.20
CA VAL A 257 -15.64 23.29 -22.22
C VAL A 257 -14.65 22.13 -22.10
N ASN A 258 -13.78 21.96 -23.11
CA ASN A 258 -12.72 20.95 -23.17
C ASN A 258 -11.41 21.34 -22.46
N ASP A 259 -11.48 22.32 -21.56
CA ASP A 259 -10.33 22.86 -20.84
C ASP A 259 -10.26 22.32 -19.41
N ASP A 260 -9.29 21.43 -19.16
CA ASP A 260 -9.02 20.79 -17.85
C ASP A 260 -8.73 21.80 -16.73
N LEU A 261 -8.11 22.94 -17.08
CA LEU A 261 -7.77 23.99 -16.11
C LEU A 261 -9.03 24.65 -15.57
N ARG A 262 -9.95 25.05 -16.45
CA ARG A 262 -11.22 25.67 -16.06
C ARG A 262 -12.10 24.72 -15.26
N MET A 263 -12.10 23.45 -15.64
CA MET A 263 -12.84 22.42 -14.92
C MET A 263 -12.32 22.22 -13.50
N MET A 264 -11.00 22.18 -13.33
CA MET A 264 -10.39 22.10 -12.01
C MET A 264 -10.71 23.34 -11.16
N GLN A 265 -10.67 24.55 -11.74
CA GLN A 265 -11.09 25.78 -11.05
C GLN A 265 -12.55 25.71 -10.60
N GLU A 266 -13.48 25.30 -11.47
CA GLU A 266 -14.91 25.15 -11.13
C GLU A 266 -15.12 24.19 -9.95
N VAL A 267 -14.43 23.05 -9.96
CA VAL A 267 -14.52 22.05 -8.89
C VAL A 267 -14.02 22.61 -7.57
N VAL A 268 -12.86 23.28 -7.57
CA VAL A 268 -12.30 23.90 -6.35
C VAL A 268 -13.23 25.00 -5.86
N GLU A 269 -13.74 25.87 -6.75
CA GLU A 269 -14.66 26.96 -6.37
C GLU A 269 -15.95 26.44 -5.74
N ARG A 270 -16.51 25.35 -6.27
CA ARG A 270 -17.69 24.69 -5.69
C ARG A 270 -17.40 24.06 -4.33
N TRP A 271 -16.19 23.54 -4.14
CA TRP A 271 -15.73 23.05 -2.86
C TRP A 271 -15.64 24.20 -1.85
N LEU A 272 -15.04 25.34 -2.20
CA LEU A 272 -14.90 26.52 -1.31
C LEU A 272 -16.23 26.95 -0.67
N LYS A 273 -17.33 26.94 -1.45
CA LYS A 273 -18.66 27.41 -1.00
C LYS A 273 -19.23 26.64 0.19
N ASN A 274 -18.74 25.43 0.47
CA ASN A 274 -19.30 24.54 1.49
C ASN A 274 -18.29 24.16 2.59
N GLN A 275 -17.21 24.95 2.76
CA GLN A 275 -16.19 24.66 3.77
C GLN A 275 -16.52 25.30 5.11
N LYS A 276 -16.37 24.49 6.18
CA LYS A 276 -16.47 24.94 7.58
C LYS A 276 -15.09 25.13 8.22
N GLU A 277 -14.08 24.48 7.66
CA GLU A 277 -12.70 24.49 8.10
C GLU A 277 -11.80 24.44 6.87
N TRP A 278 -10.62 25.02 6.98
CA TRP A 278 -9.64 25.06 5.90
C TRP A 278 -8.65 23.90 6.02
N PRO A 279 -8.12 23.39 4.89
CA PRO A 279 -7.05 22.41 4.91
C PRO A 279 -5.73 23.06 5.30
N ASP A 280 -4.78 22.25 5.75
CA ASP A 280 -3.38 22.67 5.84
C ASP A 280 -2.77 22.73 4.43
N LEU A 281 -3.18 21.78 3.57
CA LEU A 281 -2.74 21.67 2.18
C LEU A 281 -3.90 21.31 1.23
N LEU A 282 -4.09 22.13 0.20
CA LEU A 282 -4.85 21.79 -1.00
C LEU A 282 -3.90 21.22 -2.06
N LEU A 283 -4.09 19.95 -2.42
CA LEU A 283 -3.25 19.23 -3.38
C LEU A 283 -4.00 19.01 -4.70
N LEU A 284 -3.36 19.31 -5.82
CA LEU A 284 -3.91 19.06 -7.15
C LEU A 284 -3.17 17.88 -7.81
N ASP A 285 -3.90 16.92 -8.38
CA ASP A 285 -3.35 15.94 -9.33
C ASP A 285 -3.13 16.66 -10.67
N GLY A 286 -1.94 17.25 -10.83
CA GLY A 286 -1.64 18.12 -11.95
C GLY A 286 -0.22 18.68 -11.90
N GLY A 287 0.17 19.38 -12.96
CA GLY A 287 1.45 20.09 -13.04
C GLY A 287 1.38 21.57 -12.65
N GLU A 288 2.49 22.28 -12.86
CA GLU A 288 2.66 23.71 -12.56
C GLU A 288 1.56 24.60 -13.14
N THR A 289 1.07 24.31 -14.35
CA THR A 289 0.00 25.10 -14.99
C THR A 289 -1.30 25.07 -14.18
N HIS A 290 -1.67 23.91 -13.63
CA HIS A 290 -2.86 23.76 -12.79
C HIS A 290 -2.71 24.58 -11.51
N LEU A 291 -1.54 24.47 -10.88
CA LEU A 291 -1.20 25.23 -9.69
C LEU A 291 -1.34 26.74 -9.91
N LYS A 292 -0.73 27.27 -10.98
CA LYS A 292 -0.76 28.71 -11.30
C LYS A 292 -2.20 29.22 -11.47
N HIS A 293 -3.05 28.49 -12.21
CA HIS A 293 -4.43 28.90 -12.46
C HIS A 293 -5.32 28.82 -11.22
N VAL A 294 -5.21 27.74 -10.44
CA VAL A 294 -6.02 27.58 -9.22
C VAL A 294 -5.55 28.57 -8.14
N HIS A 295 -4.24 28.78 -7.99
CA HIS A 295 -3.70 29.76 -7.04
C HIS A 295 -4.13 31.20 -7.36
N ALA A 296 -4.12 31.60 -8.64
CA ALA A 296 -4.64 32.90 -9.06
C ALA A 296 -6.13 33.06 -8.73
N MET A 297 -6.94 32.02 -8.96
CA MET A 297 -8.34 32.00 -8.57
C MET A 297 -8.50 32.16 -7.05
N LEU A 298 -7.78 31.38 -6.24
CA LEU A 298 -7.81 31.51 -4.77
C LEU A 298 -7.44 32.91 -4.28
N ARG A 299 -6.41 33.55 -4.87
CA ARG A 299 -6.06 34.95 -4.57
C ARG A 299 -7.21 35.91 -4.88
N SER A 300 -7.91 35.73 -6.00
CA SER A 300 -9.06 36.57 -6.34
C SER A 300 -10.24 36.44 -5.36
N HIS A 301 -10.35 35.29 -4.67
CA HIS A 301 -11.31 35.06 -3.59
C HIS A 301 -10.79 35.46 -2.20
N GLY A 302 -9.60 36.06 -2.09
CA GLY A 302 -8.99 36.44 -0.80
C GLY A 302 -8.45 35.27 0.02
N LEU A 303 -8.27 34.10 -0.58
CA LEU A 303 -7.85 32.86 0.10
C LEU A 303 -6.39 32.46 -0.20
N GLY A 304 -5.62 33.31 -0.88
CA GLY A 304 -4.25 33.00 -1.31
C GLY A 304 -3.32 32.56 -0.16
N ASP A 305 -3.53 33.12 1.03
CA ASP A 305 -2.66 32.89 2.19
C ASP A 305 -3.35 32.13 3.34
N HIS A 306 -4.59 31.66 3.15
CA HIS A 306 -5.34 30.96 4.21
C HIS A 306 -4.88 29.53 4.44
N PHE A 307 -4.32 28.90 3.41
CA PHE A 307 -3.81 27.53 3.44
C PHE A 307 -2.79 27.32 2.32
N SER A 308 -1.93 26.31 2.46
CA SER A 308 -0.96 26.02 1.40
C SER A 308 -1.64 25.33 0.22
N ILE A 309 -1.17 25.61 -1.00
CA ILE A 309 -1.56 24.91 -2.22
C ILE A 309 -0.34 24.27 -2.88
N ALA A 310 -0.51 23.08 -3.44
CA ALA A 310 0.50 22.40 -4.23
C ALA A 310 -0.12 21.60 -5.38
N ALA A 311 0.70 21.27 -6.37
CA ALA A 311 0.36 20.31 -7.42
C ALA A 311 1.40 19.20 -7.51
N LEU A 312 0.97 17.95 -7.70
CA LEU A 312 1.86 16.79 -7.74
C LEU A 312 1.78 16.08 -9.08
N ALA A 313 2.86 16.17 -9.87
CA ALA A 313 2.93 15.56 -11.19
C ALA A 313 3.26 14.07 -11.13
N LYS A 314 2.57 13.24 -11.93
CA LYS A 314 2.69 11.77 -11.91
C LYS A 314 4.04 11.22 -12.40
N LYS A 315 4.64 11.81 -13.44
CA LYS A 315 5.79 11.23 -14.14
C LYS A 315 7.07 11.20 -13.30
N GLU A 316 7.25 12.18 -12.41
CA GLU A 316 8.48 12.36 -11.64
C GLU A 316 8.25 12.47 -10.13
N GLU A 317 7.00 12.38 -9.67
CA GLU A 317 6.61 12.65 -8.27
C GLU A 317 7.12 14.03 -7.81
N THR A 318 7.06 14.99 -8.73
CA THR A 318 7.52 16.36 -8.51
C THR A 318 6.40 17.20 -7.91
N LEU A 319 6.65 17.73 -6.71
CA LEU A 319 5.78 18.65 -6.00
C LEU A 319 6.08 20.09 -6.43
N TRP A 320 5.05 20.77 -6.91
CA TRP A 320 5.07 22.19 -7.26
C TRP A 320 4.35 22.99 -6.19
N ARG A 321 4.94 24.11 -5.78
CA ARG A 321 4.34 25.07 -4.83
C ARG A 321 4.53 26.50 -5.34
N PRO A 322 3.63 27.44 -5.00
CA PRO A 322 3.82 28.83 -5.37
C PRO A 322 5.13 29.36 -4.77
N GLU A 323 5.90 30.09 -5.58
CA GLU A 323 7.06 30.87 -5.11
C GLU A 323 8.19 30.03 -4.46
N VAL A 324 8.20 28.71 -4.70
CA VAL A 324 9.23 27.77 -4.23
C VAL A 324 9.62 26.85 -5.39
N ASP A 325 10.91 26.49 -5.47
CA ASP A 325 11.40 25.53 -6.45
C ASP A 325 10.71 24.17 -6.33
N SER A 326 10.52 23.51 -7.47
CA SER A 326 9.90 22.19 -7.49
C SER A 326 10.82 21.15 -6.85
N VAL A 327 10.22 20.23 -6.07
CA VAL A 327 10.97 19.22 -5.33
C VAL A 327 10.49 17.84 -5.72
N LYS A 328 11.42 16.96 -6.06
CA LYS A 328 11.13 15.54 -6.22
C LYS A 328 10.89 14.90 -4.86
N LEU A 329 9.71 14.30 -4.67
CA LEU A 329 9.36 13.71 -3.38
C LEU A 329 10.25 12.50 -3.07
N ASP A 330 10.62 12.40 -1.79
CA ASP A 330 11.33 11.25 -1.24
C ASP A 330 10.37 10.34 -0.44
N ARG A 331 10.92 9.29 0.18
CA ARG A 331 10.18 8.30 0.97
C ARG A 331 9.39 8.92 2.12
N LYS A 332 9.88 10.03 2.68
CA LYS A 332 9.33 10.68 3.87
C LYS A 332 8.12 11.55 3.55
N SER A 333 7.93 11.90 2.27
CA SER A 333 6.79 12.70 1.78
C SER A 333 5.72 11.87 1.06
N ARG A 334 5.78 10.53 1.16
CA ARG A 334 4.84 9.60 0.49
C ARG A 334 3.37 9.80 0.87
N VAL A 335 3.04 10.49 1.97
CA VAL A 335 1.66 10.84 2.31
C VAL A 335 0.98 11.69 1.23
N LEU A 336 1.73 12.56 0.55
CA LEU A 336 1.23 13.38 -0.57
C LEU A 336 0.97 12.53 -1.81
N VAL A 337 1.87 11.58 -2.11
CA VAL A 337 1.68 10.58 -3.17
C VAL A 337 0.45 9.72 -2.88
N TYR A 338 0.27 9.31 -1.62
CA TYR A 338 -0.91 8.57 -1.19
C TYR A 338 -2.20 9.38 -1.39
N ALA A 339 -2.23 10.64 -0.98
CA ALA A 339 -3.39 11.51 -1.19
C ALA A 339 -3.77 11.61 -2.68
N ARG A 340 -2.78 11.81 -3.57
CA ARG A 340 -2.98 11.82 -5.03
C ARG A 340 -3.52 10.48 -5.55
N ASP A 341 -2.84 9.38 -5.23
CA ASP A 341 -3.23 8.06 -5.75
C ASP A 341 -4.62 7.62 -5.24
N GLU A 342 -5.00 8.05 -4.03
CA GLU A 342 -6.34 7.84 -3.49
C GLU A 342 -7.40 8.69 -4.19
N ALA A 343 -7.09 9.94 -4.54
CA ALA A 343 -7.95 10.79 -5.39
C ALA A 343 -8.19 10.12 -6.73
N HIS A 344 -7.10 9.71 -7.39
CA HIS A 344 -7.11 8.99 -8.65
C HIS A 344 -7.91 7.68 -8.58
N ARG A 345 -7.73 6.90 -7.50
CA ARG A 345 -8.50 5.67 -7.27
C ARG A 345 -9.99 5.98 -7.11
N PHE A 346 -10.34 7.01 -6.34
CA PHE A 346 -11.72 7.37 -6.05
C PHE A 346 -12.48 7.81 -7.30
N VAL A 347 -11.89 8.72 -8.08
CA VAL A 347 -12.42 9.18 -9.37
C VAL A 347 -12.65 8.01 -10.31
N ASN A 348 -11.64 7.17 -10.54
CA ASN A 348 -11.75 6.01 -11.42
C ASN A 348 -12.80 4.98 -10.96
N THR A 349 -12.95 4.80 -9.65
CA THR A 349 -13.97 3.91 -9.08
C THR A 349 -15.37 4.46 -9.28
N TYR A 350 -15.56 5.78 -9.08
CA TYR A 350 -16.83 6.45 -9.37
C TYR A 350 -17.19 6.31 -10.85
N HIS A 351 -16.23 6.52 -11.76
CA HIS A 351 -16.42 6.32 -13.19
C HIS A 351 -16.79 4.88 -13.55
N ARG A 352 -16.13 3.87 -12.98
CA ARG A 352 -16.49 2.47 -13.21
C ARG A 352 -17.91 2.17 -12.77
N LYS A 353 -18.31 2.62 -11.57
CA LYS A 353 -19.68 2.44 -11.05
C LYS A 353 -20.73 3.19 -11.87
N ARG A 354 -20.40 4.35 -12.43
CA ARG A 354 -21.33 5.11 -13.28
C ARG A 354 -21.41 4.52 -14.68
N ARG A 355 -20.30 4.04 -15.27
CA ARG A 355 -20.33 3.28 -16.52
C ARG A 355 -21.11 1.98 -16.38
N SER A 356 -21.00 1.26 -15.26
CA SER A 356 -21.83 0.08 -15.03
C SER A 356 -23.32 0.40 -14.83
N LYS A 357 -23.65 1.63 -14.41
CA LYS A 357 -25.04 2.11 -14.28
C LYS A 357 -25.58 2.76 -15.56
N GLY A 358 -24.74 3.40 -16.37
CA GLY A 358 -25.11 4.07 -17.62
C GLY A 358 -24.93 3.20 -18.87
N GLY A 359 -24.16 2.11 -18.78
CA GLY A 359 -23.94 1.13 -19.85
C GLY A 359 -24.96 0.00 -19.89
N LEU A 360 -26.03 0.08 -19.11
CA LEU A 360 -27.15 -0.87 -19.12
C LEU A 360 -28.47 -0.09 -19.09
N LYS A 361 -28.69 0.75 -20.09
CA LYS A 361 -29.99 0.64 -20.78
C LYS A 361 -29.73 -0.40 -21.85
N SER A 362 -30.09 -1.64 -21.57
CA SER A 362 -30.08 -2.66 -22.61
C SER A 362 -31.03 -2.16 -23.72
N PRO A 363 -30.66 -2.17 -25.01
CA PRO A 363 -31.58 -1.81 -26.10
C PRO A 363 -32.93 -2.54 -25.98
N LEU A 364 -32.89 -3.73 -25.37
CA LEU A 364 -34.04 -4.58 -25.06
C LEU A 364 -34.99 -4.01 -24.00
N GLU A 365 -34.62 -3.01 -23.20
CA GLU A 365 -35.52 -2.37 -22.22
C GLU A 365 -36.63 -1.56 -22.87
N GLU A 366 -36.48 -1.18 -24.15
CA GLU A 366 -37.50 -0.47 -24.92
C GLU A 366 -38.56 -1.42 -25.51
N VAL A 367 -38.33 -2.73 -25.48
CA VAL A 367 -39.27 -3.73 -25.97
C VAL A 367 -40.39 -3.91 -24.93
N GLU A 368 -41.59 -3.41 -25.24
CA GLU A 368 -42.74 -3.35 -24.33
C GLU A 368 -43.11 -4.71 -23.71
N GLY A 369 -42.86 -4.97 -22.43
CA GLY A 369 -43.13 -6.28 -21.79
C GLY A 369 -41.91 -7.20 -21.64
N LEU A 370 -40.74 -6.67 -21.98
CA LEU A 370 -39.43 -7.24 -21.69
C LEU A 370 -38.83 -6.60 -20.42
N GLY A 371 -39.15 -7.17 -19.26
CA GLY A 371 -38.61 -6.72 -17.98
C GLY A 371 -37.21 -7.26 -17.66
N ALA A 372 -36.54 -6.64 -16.68
CA ALA A 372 -35.16 -6.94 -16.28
C ALA A 372 -34.84 -8.45 -16.09
N LYS A 373 -35.76 -9.24 -15.51
CA LYS A 373 -35.59 -10.69 -15.32
C LYS A 373 -35.47 -11.46 -16.65
N LYS A 374 -36.24 -11.06 -17.66
CA LYS A 374 -36.24 -11.68 -18.99
C LYS A 374 -35.01 -11.27 -19.80
N ILE A 375 -34.57 -10.02 -19.67
CA ILE A 375 -33.31 -9.53 -20.25
C ILE A 375 -32.12 -10.32 -19.69
N GLN A 376 -32.10 -10.55 -18.38
CA GLN A 376 -31.06 -11.37 -17.75
C GLN A 376 -31.08 -12.82 -18.22
N SER A 377 -32.28 -13.39 -18.46
CA SER A 377 -32.45 -14.74 -19.02
C SER A 377 -31.84 -14.83 -20.42
N LEU A 378 -32.13 -13.86 -21.30
CA LEU A 378 -31.57 -13.78 -22.65
C LEU A 378 -30.04 -13.63 -22.63
N LEU A 379 -29.51 -12.72 -21.82
CA LEU A 379 -28.06 -12.51 -21.72
C LEU A 379 -27.32 -13.76 -21.24
N ARG A 380 -27.90 -14.49 -20.28
CA ARG A 380 -27.34 -15.74 -19.78
C ARG A 380 -27.41 -16.87 -20.81
N HIS A 381 -28.49 -16.92 -21.58
CA HIS A 381 -28.70 -17.95 -22.61
C HIS A 381 -27.76 -17.77 -23.81
N PHE A 382 -27.55 -16.53 -24.24
CA PHE A 382 -26.75 -16.21 -25.43
C PHE A 382 -25.32 -15.74 -25.12
N GLY A 383 -24.92 -15.67 -23.85
CA GLY A 383 -23.56 -15.29 -23.44
C GLY A 383 -23.23 -13.81 -23.63
N GLY A 384 -24.24 -12.95 -23.79
CA GLY A 384 -24.10 -11.50 -23.97
C GLY A 384 -24.95 -10.93 -25.12
N MET A 385 -24.98 -9.60 -25.26
CA MET A 385 -25.82 -8.91 -26.26
C MET A 385 -25.51 -9.31 -27.71
N LYS A 386 -24.23 -9.48 -28.05
CA LYS A 386 -23.83 -9.91 -29.40
C LYS A 386 -24.41 -11.28 -29.78
N GLY A 387 -24.58 -12.19 -28.81
CA GLY A 387 -25.20 -13.47 -29.08
C GLY A 387 -26.70 -13.36 -29.39
N ILE A 388 -27.37 -12.36 -28.82
CA ILE A 388 -28.81 -12.10 -29.05
C ILE A 388 -29.01 -11.45 -30.43
N GLU A 389 -28.12 -10.54 -30.84
CA GLU A 389 -28.15 -9.87 -32.15
C GLU A 389 -27.95 -10.81 -33.35
N HIS A 390 -27.42 -12.02 -33.13
CA HIS A 390 -27.22 -13.02 -34.20
C HIS A 390 -28.18 -14.22 -34.05
N ALA A 391 -29.08 -14.16 -33.07
CA ALA A 391 -30.01 -15.24 -32.80
C ALA A 391 -31.24 -15.16 -33.70
N THR A 392 -31.66 -16.30 -34.24
CA THR A 392 -32.94 -16.41 -34.96
C THR A 392 -34.12 -16.27 -34.00
N GLU A 393 -35.28 -15.84 -34.50
CA GLU A 393 -36.52 -15.74 -33.71
C GLU A 393 -36.83 -17.04 -32.93
N ALA A 394 -36.63 -18.20 -33.58
CA ALA A 394 -36.83 -19.51 -32.97
C ALA A 394 -35.87 -19.77 -31.78
N GLN A 395 -34.61 -19.33 -31.89
CA GLN A 395 -33.64 -19.43 -30.79
C GLN A 395 -34.00 -18.48 -29.64
N ILE A 396 -34.46 -17.28 -29.95
CA ILE A 396 -34.93 -16.32 -28.93
C ILE A 396 -36.13 -16.89 -28.18
N ALA A 397 -37.07 -17.53 -28.87
CA ALA A 397 -38.23 -18.21 -28.28
C ALA A 397 -37.87 -19.43 -27.43
N ALA A 398 -36.69 -20.03 -27.61
CA ALA A 398 -36.21 -21.14 -26.78
C ALA A 398 -35.67 -20.69 -25.41
N THR A 399 -35.54 -19.37 -25.19
CA THR A 399 -35.07 -18.83 -23.90
C THR A 399 -36.14 -18.98 -22.81
N PRO A 400 -35.81 -19.53 -21.63
CA PRO A 400 -36.77 -19.68 -20.53
C PRO A 400 -37.45 -18.36 -20.16
N GLY A 401 -38.80 -18.35 -20.22
CA GLY A 401 -39.63 -17.17 -19.91
C GLY A 401 -39.91 -16.24 -21.10
N ILE A 402 -39.47 -16.60 -22.31
CA ILE A 402 -39.75 -15.89 -23.57
C ILE A 402 -40.68 -16.74 -24.44
N GLY A 403 -41.95 -16.35 -24.56
CA GLY A 403 -42.89 -17.00 -25.49
C GLY A 403 -42.71 -16.50 -26.92
N ARG A 404 -43.31 -17.21 -27.90
CA ARG A 404 -43.24 -16.86 -29.33
C ARG A 404 -43.57 -15.40 -29.64
N ALA A 405 -44.66 -14.87 -29.10
CA ALA A 405 -45.06 -13.48 -29.32
C ALA A 405 -44.03 -12.45 -28.80
N LEU A 406 -43.34 -12.77 -27.68
CA LEU A 406 -42.29 -11.91 -27.15
C LEU A 406 -41.01 -12.02 -27.97
N ALA A 407 -40.66 -13.23 -28.41
CA ALA A 407 -39.50 -13.48 -29.26
C ALA A 407 -39.60 -12.76 -30.61
N GLN A 408 -40.78 -12.79 -31.24
CA GLN A 408 -41.04 -12.09 -32.50
C GLN A 408 -40.76 -10.59 -32.36
N ARG A 409 -41.31 -9.94 -31.33
CA ARG A 409 -41.09 -8.49 -31.10
C ARG A 409 -39.65 -8.14 -30.80
N ILE A 410 -38.93 -9.01 -30.08
CA ILE A 410 -37.50 -8.83 -29.82
C ILE A 410 -36.72 -8.91 -31.13
N PHE A 411 -36.99 -9.92 -31.94
CA PHE A 411 -36.34 -10.13 -33.23
C PHE A 411 -36.62 -8.96 -34.19
N THR A 412 -37.88 -8.53 -34.28
CA THR A 412 -38.26 -7.35 -35.07
C THR A 412 -37.60 -6.07 -34.58
N TYR A 413 -37.47 -5.85 -33.26
CA TYR A 413 -36.79 -4.66 -32.74
C TYR A 413 -35.28 -4.67 -33.03
N LEU A 414 -34.65 -5.86 -33.06
CA LEU A 414 -33.21 -5.98 -33.27
C LEU A 414 -32.82 -6.03 -34.76
N HIS A 415 -33.70 -6.43 -35.66
CA HIS A 415 -33.38 -6.71 -37.08
C HIS A 415 -34.31 -6.00 -38.08
N GLY A 416 -35.29 -5.24 -37.58
CA GLY A 416 -36.27 -4.49 -38.36
C GLY A 416 -35.97 -3.00 -38.46
#